data_AF-A0A329X996-F1
#
_entry.id   AF-A0A329X996-F1
#
_cell.length_a   1.000
_cell.length_b   1.000
_cell.length_c   1.000
_cell.angle_alpha   90.00
_cell.angle_beta   90.00
_cell.angle_gamma   90.00
#
_symmetry.space_group_name_H-M   'P 1'
#
loop_
_entity.id
_entity.type
_entity.pdbx_description
1 polymer ?
#
loop_
_entity_poly.entity_id
_entity_poly.type
_entity_poly.pdbx_seq_one_letter_code
_entity_poly.pdbx_strand_id
1 'polypeptide(L)'
;MDVIAIVNQVLAEFAAKFGLPHLALNHEGVAALCFDEHLHLSLILIPERDQLVLQIDVADITVVGEGIFRQLASFNRHWYQFDLHFGFDESTLMVQLYRQMSASRLNQAVFEESLSSMLDHAEFWQELLQAQLPIGSQQNESLGMRV
;
A
#
# COMPACT_ATOMS: atom_id res chain seq x y z
N MET A 1 -19.75 19.61 6.66
CA MET A 1 -18.39 20.15 6.58
C MET A 1 -17.82 19.75 5.24
N ASP A 2 -16.93 20.56 4.68
CA ASP A 2 -16.15 20.20 3.49
C ASP A 2 -15.25 19.00 3.84
N VAL A 3 -15.32 17.91 3.04
CA VAL A 3 -14.54 16.68 3.26
C VAL A 3 -13.03 16.94 3.18
N ILE A 4 -12.61 17.92 2.37
CA ILE A 4 -11.20 18.35 2.29
C ILE A 4 -10.75 18.93 3.64
N ALA A 5 -11.60 19.74 4.27
CA ALA A 5 -11.30 20.33 5.58
C ALA A 5 -11.24 19.26 6.68
N ILE A 6 -12.13 18.26 6.65
CA ILE A 6 -12.08 17.12 7.60
C ILE A 6 -10.76 16.37 7.46
N VAL A 7 -10.38 15.99 6.24
CA VAL A 7 -9.15 15.23 6.01
C VAL A 7 -7.91 16.05 6.39
N ASN A 8 -7.81 17.31 5.96
CA ASN A 8 -6.67 18.16 6.32
C ASN A 8 -6.56 18.42 7.82
N GLN A 9 -7.68 18.49 8.56
CA GLN A 9 -7.65 18.60 10.01
C GLN A 9 -7.05 17.34 10.65
N VAL A 10 -7.49 16.15 10.22
CA VAL A 10 -6.94 14.86 10.68
C VAL A 10 -5.45 14.75 10.35
N LEU A 11 -5.03 15.13 9.13
CA LEU A 11 -3.61 15.10 8.74
C LEU A 11 -2.76 16.07 9.56
N ALA A 12 -3.28 17.26 9.88
CA ALA A 12 -2.60 18.22 10.73
C ALA A 12 -2.45 17.71 12.17
N GLU A 13 -3.49 17.10 12.74
CA GLU A 13 -3.45 16.46 14.06
C GLU A 13 -2.45 15.30 14.10
N PHE A 14 -2.45 14.45 13.06
CA PHE A 14 -1.47 13.39 12.89
C PHE A 14 -0.03 13.93 12.82
N ALA A 15 0.22 14.95 11.98
CA ALA A 15 1.53 15.58 11.88
C ALA A 15 2.03 16.14 13.21
N ALA A 16 1.16 16.85 13.94
CA ALA A 16 1.49 17.38 15.26
C ALA A 16 1.85 16.28 16.26
N LYS A 17 1.12 15.16 16.24
CA LYS A 17 1.35 14.02 17.13
C LYS A 17 2.69 13.33 16.88
N PHE A 18 3.06 13.15 15.62
CA PHE A 18 4.27 12.42 15.22
C PHE A 18 5.48 13.33 14.90
N GLY A 19 5.36 14.64 15.15
CA GLY A 19 6.46 15.60 15.00
C GLY A 19 6.80 15.96 13.55
N LEU A 20 5.87 15.75 12.62
CA LEU A 20 6.02 16.20 11.24
C LEU A 20 5.79 17.72 11.15
N PRO A 21 6.61 18.47 10.40
CA PRO A 21 6.44 19.93 10.28
C PRO A 21 5.07 20.34 9.71
N HIS A 22 4.58 19.59 8.72
CA HIS A 22 3.31 19.82 8.06
C HIS A 22 2.89 18.59 7.25
N LEU A 23 1.61 18.23 7.30
CA LEU A 23 0.99 17.22 6.43
C LEU A 23 -0.40 17.71 6.02
N ALA A 24 -0.62 17.83 4.71
CA ALA A 24 -1.90 18.18 4.14
C ALA A 24 -1.99 17.64 2.71
N LEU A 25 -3.22 17.56 2.19
CA LEU A 25 -3.47 17.27 0.79
C LEU A 25 -2.92 18.38 -0.11
N ASN A 26 -2.35 18.00 -1.25
CA ASN A 26 -1.96 18.91 -2.31
C ASN A 26 -3.18 19.38 -3.13
N HIS A 27 -2.93 20.13 -4.21
CA HIS A 27 -3.97 20.65 -5.09
C HIS A 27 -4.75 19.57 -5.87
N GLU A 28 -4.19 18.36 -5.98
CA GLU A 28 -4.82 17.19 -6.61
C GLU A 28 -5.57 16.32 -5.60
N GLY A 29 -5.58 16.70 -4.31
CA GLY A 29 -6.18 15.91 -3.25
C GLY A 29 -5.31 14.74 -2.78
N VAL A 30 -3.99 14.81 -2.96
CA VAL A 30 -3.04 13.75 -2.60
C VAL A 30 -2.07 14.22 -1.50
N ALA A 31 -1.80 13.35 -0.53
CA ALA A 31 -0.69 13.49 0.42
C ALA A 31 0.15 12.20 0.43
N ALA A 32 1.45 12.31 0.61
CA ALA A 32 2.35 11.15 0.62
C ALA A 32 3.11 11.06 1.95
N LEU A 33 3.34 9.84 2.41
CA LEU A 33 4.13 9.50 3.59
C LEU A 33 5.11 8.37 3.23
N CYS A 34 6.24 8.34 3.91
CA CYS A 34 7.20 7.25 3.80
C CYS A 34 7.51 6.75 5.21
N PHE A 35 7.26 5.47 5.45
CA PHE A 35 7.57 4.79 6.71
C PHE A 35 8.82 3.94 6.53
N ASP A 36 9.74 4.01 7.50
CA ASP A 36 10.99 3.25 7.54
C ASP A 36 11.84 3.29 6.26
N GLU A 37 11.73 4.38 5.48
CA GLU A 37 12.42 4.63 4.21
C GLU A 37 12.00 3.73 3.02
N HIS A 38 11.06 2.80 3.19
CA HIS A 38 10.67 1.83 2.14
C HIS A 38 9.17 1.64 1.95
N LEU A 39 8.34 1.97 2.94
CA LEU A 39 6.89 1.88 2.84
C LEU A 39 6.32 3.21 2.35
N HIS A 40 6.17 3.31 1.03
CA HIS A 40 5.62 4.49 0.37
C HIS A 40 4.09 4.43 0.38
N LEU A 41 3.47 5.32 1.16
CA LEU A 41 2.03 5.44 1.29
C LEU A 41 1.53 6.74 0.63
N SER A 42 0.52 6.62 -0.22
CA SER A 42 -0.25 7.73 -0.74
C SER A 42 -1.66 7.76 -0.15
N LEU A 43 -2.09 8.95 0.25
CA LEU A 43 -3.44 9.28 0.70
C LEU A 43 -4.11 10.07 -0.42
N ILE A 44 -5.16 9.52 -1.02
CA ILE A 44 -5.81 10.09 -2.21
C ILE A 44 -7.28 10.35 -1.87
N LEU A 45 -7.66 11.62 -1.80
CA LEU A 45 -9.04 12.02 -1.58
C LEU A 45 -9.78 12.08 -2.91
N ILE A 46 -10.95 11.44 -2.97
CA ILE A 46 -11.94 11.52 -4.06
C ILE A 46 -13.20 12.18 -3.48
N PRO A 47 -13.28 13.52 -3.48
CA PRO A 47 -14.34 14.25 -2.78
C PRO A 47 -15.74 13.89 -3.26
N GLU A 48 -15.91 13.66 -4.57
CA GLU A 48 -17.20 13.38 -5.21
C GLU A 48 -17.80 12.04 -4.75
N ARG A 49 -16.97 11.15 -4.21
CA ARG A 49 -17.36 9.82 -3.73
C ARG A 49 -17.35 9.71 -2.20
N ASP A 50 -17.00 10.77 -1.49
CA ASP A 50 -16.74 10.71 -0.05
C ASP A 50 -15.69 9.65 0.33
N GLN A 51 -14.64 9.50 -0.48
CA GLN A 51 -13.64 8.44 -0.30
C GLN A 51 -12.24 9.01 -0.06
N LEU A 52 -11.60 8.56 1.02
CA LEU A 52 -10.15 8.63 1.19
C LEU A 52 -9.57 7.25 0.88
N VAL A 53 -8.69 7.17 -0.11
CA VAL A 53 -7.99 5.95 -0.49
C VAL A 53 -6.60 5.99 0.12
N LEU A 54 -6.23 4.94 0.84
CA LEU A 54 -4.85 4.66 1.22
C LEU A 54 -4.30 3.69 0.18
N GLN A 55 -3.13 3.99 -0.35
CA GLN A 55 -2.43 3.18 -1.34
C GLN A 55 -0.98 3.02 -0.88
N ILE A 56 -0.51 1.79 -0.75
CA ILE A 56 0.86 1.50 -0.30
C ILE A 56 1.55 0.56 -1.28
N ASP A 57 2.82 0.86 -1.56
CA ASP A 57 3.69 -0.01 -2.34
C ASP A 57 4.08 -1.24 -1.51
N VAL A 58 3.88 -2.43 -2.07
CA VAL A 58 4.20 -3.71 -1.43
C VAL A 58 5.45 -4.29 -2.07
N ALA A 59 5.40 -4.73 -3.33
CA ALA A 59 6.53 -5.46 -3.91
C ALA A 59 6.76 -5.11 -5.38
N ASP A 60 8.02 -5.06 -5.78
CA ASP A 60 8.41 -4.92 -7.19
C ASP A 60 8.06 -6.21 -7.96
N ILE A 61 7.32 -6.10 -9.05
CA ILE A 61 6.90 -7.29 -9.81
C ILE A 61 8.06 -8.10 -10.37
N THR A 62 9.24 -7.49 -10.57
CA THR A 62 10.44 -8.18 -11.05
C THR A 62 10.97 -9.18 -10.03
N VAL A 63 10.66 -9.00 -8.73
CA VAL A 63 11.02 -9.95 -7.67
C VAL A 63 9.93 -10.98 -7.38
N VAL A 64 8.68 -10.71 -7.80
CA VAL A 64 7.54 -11.59 -7.51
C VAL A 64 7.22 -12.44 -8.75
N GLY A 65 7.50 -13.74 -8.67
CA GLY A 65 7.50 -14.65 -9.82
C GLY A 65 6.21 -14.71 -10.67
N GLU A 66 6.36 -15.24 -11.90
CA GLU A 66 5.26 -15.37 -12.86
C GLU A 66 4.08 -16.18 -12.29
N GLY A 67 2.95 -15.52 -12.06
CA GLY A 67 1.73 -16.14 -11.57
C GLY A 67 1.16 -15.51 -10.29
N ILE A 68 1.88 -14.59 -9.65
CA ILE A 68 1.39 -13.95 -8.43
C ILE A 68 0.07 -13.20 -8.66
N PHE A 69 -0.08 -12.52 -9.80
CA PHE A 69 -1.31 -11.78 -10.10
C PHE A 69 -2.57 -12.65 -10.11
N ARG A 70 -2.46 -13.94 -10.46
CA ARG A 70 -3.60 -14.87 -10.37
C ARG A 70 -4.00 -15.13 -8.92
N GLN A 71 -3.02 -15.21 -8.03
CA GLN A 71 -3.25 -15.37 -6.60
C GLN A 71 -3.82 -14.08 -5.99
N LEU A 72 -3.25 -12.92 -6.33
CA LEU A 72 -3.77 -11.61 -5.88
C LEU A 72 -5.19 -11.36 -6.39
N ALA A 73 -5.50 -11.73 -7.63
CA ALA A 73 -6.87 -11.66 -8.15
C ALA A 73 -7.83 -12.59 -7.38
N SER A 74 -7.34 -13.76 -6.94
CA SER A 74 -8.14 -14.67 -6.10
C SER A 74 -8.34 -14.12 -4.69
N PHE A 75 -7.33 -13.44 -4.13
CA PHE A 75 -7.46 -12.68 -2.88
C PHE A 75 -8.50 -11.57 -3.02
N ASN A 76 -8.43 -10.79 -4.10
CA ASN A 76 -9.36 -9.68 -4.37
C ASN A 76 -10.82 -10.12 -4.45
N ARG A 77 -11.13 -11.39 -4.71
CA ARG A 77 -12.51 -11.90 -4.62
C ARG A 77 -13.10 -11.78 -3.21
N HIS A 78 -12.24 -11.85 -2.18
CA HIS A 78 -12.60 -11.82 -0.77
C HIS A 78 -12.06 -10.58 -0.06
N TRP A 79 -11.78 -9.50 -0.81
CA TRP A 79 -11.22 -8.25 -0.31
C TRP A 79 -11.95 -7.70 0.93
N TYR A 80 -13.28 -7.87 0.98
CA TYR A 80 -14.16 -7.41 2.05
C TYR A 80 -13.87 -8.04 3.42
N GLN A 81 -13.07 -9.11 3.48
CA GLN A 81 -12.64 -9.71 4.76
C GLN A 81 -11.60 -8.84 5.49
N PHE A 82 -10.84 -8.05 4.74
CA PHE A 82 -9.74 -7.23 5.27
C PHE A 82 -9.90 -5.74 4.94
N ASP A 83 -10.91 -5.39 4.15
CA ASP A 83 -11.08 -4.07 3.53
C ASP A 83 -9.83 -3.64 2.73
N LEU A 84 -9.24 -4.62 2.04
CA LEU A 84 -7.98 -4.49 1.32
C LEU A 84 -8.06 -5.23 0.00
N HIS A 85 -7.56 -4.61 -1.06
CA HIS A 85 -7.40 -5.25 -2.36
C HIS A 85 -6.07 -4.86 -2.99
N PHE A 86 -5.55 -5.76 -3.82
CA PHE A 86 -4.34 -5.54 -4.59
C PHE A 86 -4.63 -4.83 -5.90
N GLY A 87 -3.69 -3.99 -6.30
CA GLY A 87 -3.55 -3.48 -7.65
C GLY A 87 -2.08 -3.50 -8.09
N PHE A 88 -1.82 -2.91 -9.24
CA PHE A 88 -0.50 -2.87 -9.85
C PHE A 88 -0.32 -1.54 -10.55
N ASP A 89 0.81 -0.89 -10.30
CA ASP A 89 1.21 0.33 -10.98
C ASP A 89 2.27 0.00 -12.04
N GLU A 90 1.89 0.13 -13.31
CA GLU A 90 2.80 -0.12 -14.43
C GLU A 90 3.97 0.88 -14.49
N SER A 91 3.79 2.10 -13.97
CA SER A 91 4.80 3.15 -14.06
C SER A 91 5.98 2.91 -13.10
N THR A 92 5.69 2.37 -11.93
CA THR A 92 6.68 2.03 -10.89
C THR A 92 6.99 0.54 -10.83
N LEU A 93 6.23 -0.29 -11.56
CA LEU A 93 6.28 -1.76 -11.51
C LEU A 93 5.99 -2.34 -10.13
N MET A 94 5.25 -1.61 -9.29
CA MET A 94 4.93 -2.00 -7.92
C MET A 94 3.56 -2.67 -7.83
N VAL A 95 3.51 -3.83 -7.18
CA VAL A 95 2.30 -4.38 -6.59
C VAL A 95 1.92 -3.51 -5.40
N GLN A 96 0.65 -3.09 -5.36
CA GLN A 96 0.16 -2.14 -4.37
C GLN A 96 -1.04 -2.71 -3.63
N LEU A 97 -1.21 -2.27 -2.38
CA LEU A 97 -2.36 -2.57 -1.56
C LEU A 97 -3.19 -1.31 -1.37
N TYR A 98 -4.51 -1.46 -1.42
CA TYR A 98 -5.46 -0.36 -1.38
C TYR A 98 -6.50 -0.57 -0.30
N ARG A 99 -6.76 0.48 0.48
CA ARG A 99 -7.88 0.57 1.43
C ARG A 99 -8.72 1.81 1.11
N GLN A 100 -10.03 1.71 1.26
CA GLN A 100 -10.94 2.84 1.06
C GLN A 100 -11.67 3.16 2.36
N MET A 101 -11.78 4.44 2.68
CA MET A 101 -12.40 4.93 3.90
C MET A 101 -13.38 6.05 3.56
N SER A 102 -14.45 6.20 4.35
CA SER A 102 -15.37 7.34 4.20
C SER A 102 -14.71 8.62 4.75
N ALA A 103 -14.51 9.61 3.88
CA ALA A 103 -13.84 10.86 4.24
C ALA A 103 -14.67 11.68 5.25
N SER A 104 -16.00 11.68 5.12
CA SER A 104 -16.92 12.38 6.02
C SER A 104 -16.98 11.80 7.43
N ARG A 105 -16.62 10.52 7.60
CA ARG A 105 -16.57 9.83 8.90
C ARG A 105 -15.18 9.78 9.51
N LEU A 106 -14.19 10.33 8.82
CA LEU A 106 -12.81 10.29 9.25
C LEU A 106 -12.63 11.11 10.52
N ASN A 107 -11.93 10.51 11.48
CA ASN A 107 -11.42 11.16 12.67
C ASN A 107 -10.04 10.56 12.99
N GLN A 108 -9.34 11.15 13.95
CA GLN A 108 -7.98 10.75 14.27
C GLN A 108 -7.84 9.26 14.63
N ALA A 109 -8.74 8.73 15.46
CA ALA A 109 -8.67 7.34 15.90
C ALA A 109 -8.89 6.35 14.73
N VAL A 110 -9.90 6.62 13.90
CA VAL A 110 -10.21 5.77 12.73
C VAL A 110 -9.09 5.82 11.70
N PHE A 111 -8.49 6.99 11.47
CA PHE A 111 -7.36 7.15 10.57
C PHE A 111 -6.15 6.35 11.05
N GLU A 112 -5.76 6.51 12.32
CA GLU A 112 -4.59 5.83 12.89
C GLU A 112 -4.77 4.31 12.96
N GLU A 113 -5.95 3.83 13.36
CA GLU A 113 -6.26 2.39 13.37
C GLU A 113 -6.15 1.80 11.96
N SER A 114 -6.72 2.51 10.98
CA SER A 114 -6.70 2.05 9.59
C SER A 114 -5.31 2.10 8.98
N LEU A 115 -4.53 3.14 9.28
CA LEU A 115 -3.15 3.29 8.86
C LEU A 115 -2.27 2.19 9.45
N SER A 116 -2.35 1.95 10.76
CA SER A 116 -1.58 0.90 11.43
C SER A 116 -1.88 -0.47 10.84
N SER A 117 -3.16 -0.83 10.72
CA SER A 117 -3.56 -2.11 10.13
C SER A 117 -3.11 -2.24 8.67
N MET A 118 -3.09 -1.15 7.91
CA MET A 118 -2.60 -1.17 6.53
C MET A 118 -1.09 -1.40 6.45
N LEU A 119 -0.31 -0.79 7.33
CA LEU A 119 1.14 -1.01 7.44
C LEU A 119 1.45 -2.46 7.83
N ASP A 120 0.76 -3.00 8.85
CA ASP A 120 0.92 -4.41 9.27
C ASP A 120 0.70 -5.39 8.10
N HIS A 121 -0.34 -5.13 7.29
CA HIS A 121 -0.61 -5.95 6.11
C HIS A 121 0.43 -5.74 5.00
N ALA A 122 0.88 -4.52 4.77
CA ALA A 122 1.90 -4.23 3.76
C ALA A 122 3.21 -4.96 4.09
N GLU A 123 3.68 -4.87 5.34
CA GLU A 123 4.87 -5.57 5.83
C GLU A 123 4.73 -7.08 5.70
N PHE A 124 3.61 -7.65 6.16
CA PHE A 124 3.34 -9.08 6.03
C PHE A 124 3.42 -9.55 4.57
N TRP A 125 2.80 -8.81 3.65
CA TRP A 125 2.82 -9.17 2.24
C TRP A 125 4.19 -8.92 1.60
N GLN A 126 4.94 -7.91 2.04
CA GLN A 126 6.33 -7.71 1.62
C GLN A 126 7.18 -8.92 1.94
N GLU A 127 7.16 -9.36 3.20
CA GLU A 127 7.90 -10.54 3.64
C GLU A 127 7.46 -11.80 2.90
N LEU A 128 6.15 -12.02 2.76
CA LEU A 128 5.60 -13.22 2.13
C LEU A 128 5.94 -13.30 0.64
N LEU A 129 5.85 -12.18 -0.09
CA LEU A 129 6.10 -12.14 -1.53
C LEU A 129 7.60 -12.20 -1.83
N GLN A 130 8.45 -11.61 -0.99
CA GLN A 130 9.90 -11.67 -1.13
C GLN A 130 10.47 -13.04 -0.70
N ALA A 131 9.88 -13.70 0.30
CA ALA A 131 10.30 -15.03 0.76
C ALA A 131 10.07 -16.15 -0.27
N GLN A 132 9.25 -15.91 -1.30
CA GLN A 132 9.03 -16.87 -2.39
C GLN A 132 10.19 -16.93 -3.40
N LEU A 133 11.24 -16.10 -3.24
CA LEU A 133 12.49 -16.24 -3.97
C LEU A 133 13.20 -17.53 -3.55
N PRO A 134 13.42 -18.50 -4.46
CA PRO A 134 14.25 -19.65 -4.14
C PRO A 134 15.68 -19.16 -3.88
N ILE A 135 16.22 -19.47 -2.70
CA ILE A 135 17.68 -19.50 -2.48
C ILE A 135 18.22 -20.63 -3.38
N GLY A 136 18.49 -20.32 -4.65
CA GLY A 136 18.63 -21.36 -5.68
C GLY A 136 19.32 -20.90 -6.94
N SER A 137 20.24 -19.94 -6.84
CA SER A 137 21.22 -19.66 -7.91
C SER A 137 22.63 -19.91 -7.39
N GLN A 138 22.88 -21.10 -6.82
CA GLN A 138 24.19 -21.72 -6.95
C GLN A 138 24.22 -22.42 -8.31
N GLN A 139 25.15 -21.99 -9.13
CA GLN A 139 25.40 -22.42 -10.48
C GLN A 139 25.35 -23.95 -10.58
N ASN A 140 24.43 -24.47 -11.39
CA ASN A 140 24.54 -25.82 -11.93
C ASN A 140 25.87 -25.91 -12.67
N GLU A 141 26.87 -26.53 -12.04
CA GLU A 141 28.04 -27.01 -12.75
C GLU A 141 27.57 -27.90 -13.90
N SER A 142 28.08 -27.57 -15.08
CA SER A 142 27.80 -28.23 -16.34
C SER A 142 27.98 -29.75 -16.27
N LEU A 143 26.89 -30.50 -16.27
CA LEU A 143 26.91 -31.90 -16.71
C LEU A 143 26.88 -31.91 -18.24
N GLY A 144 28.07 -31.90 -18.83
CA GLY A 144 28.25 -32.11 -20.25
C GLY A 144 27.72 -33.49 -20.66
N MET A 145 26.66 -33.50 -21.45
CA MET A 145 26.21 -34.70 -22.15
C MET A 145 26.97 -34.79 -23.47
N ARG A 146 27.90 -35.75 -23.59
CA ARG A 146 28.47 -36.15 -24.89
C ARG A 146 27.47 -37.08 -25.57
N VAL A 147 27.15 -36.77 -26.83
CA VAL A 147 26.52 -37.69 -27.79
C VAL A 147 27.63 -38.34 -28.61
#